data_AF-A0A7X9EJM3-F1
#
_entry.id   AF-A0A7X9EJM3-F1
#
_cell.length_a   1.000
_cell.length_b   1.000
_cell.length_c   1.000
_cell.angle_alpha   90.00
_cell.angle_beta   90.00
_cell.angle_gamma   90.00
#
_symmetry.space_group_name_H-M   'P 1'
#
loop_
_entity.id
_entity.type
_entity.pdbx_description
1 polymer ?
#
loop_
_entity_poly.entity_id
_entity_poly.type
_entity_poly.pdbx_seq_one_letter_code
_entity_poly.pdbx_strand_id
1 'polypeptide(L)'
;MVRNISRFLSILVVLFFGLFIIEGFSPTFTLADSVSHLALTLIVLAIAVGSWKWPKVGGWFFVGLGILFGFFFTPFLWAGLIIGGIVFVTGALFVLEGFKILK
;
A
#
# COMPACT_ATOMS: atom_id res chain seq x y z
N MET A 1 -20.30 1.01 -5.45
CA MET A 1 -19.18 0.88 -6.41
C MET A 1 -17.82 1.05 -5.74
N VAL A 2 -17.65 2.11 -4.92
CA VAL A 2 -16.40 2.46 -4.21
C VAL A 2 -15.78 1.31 -3.43
N ARG A 3 -16.57 0.49 -2.73
CA ARG A 3 -16.09 -0.70 -2.00
C ARG A 3 -15.31 -1.69 -2.85
N ASN A 4 -15.75 -1.95 -4.08
CA ASN A 4 -15.06 -2.92 -4.93
C ASN A 4 -13.76 -2.32 -5.48
N ILE A 5 -13.76 -1.01 -5.73
CA ILE A 5 -12.58 -0.26 -6.18
C ILE A 5 -11.52 -0.19 -5.07
N SER A 6 -11.90 0.15 -3.82
CA SER A 6 -10.97 0.22 -2.68
C SER A 6 -10.27 -1.12 -2.45
N ARG A 7 -11.04 -2.22 -2.46
CA ARG A 7 -10.52 -3.58 -2.32
C ARG A 7 -9.60 -3.97 -3.48
N PHE A 8 -10.03 -3.73 -4.71
CA PHE A 8 -9.23 -4.03 -5.89
C PHE A 8 -7.89 -3.28 -5.88
N LEU A 9 -7.90 -1.97 -5.59
CA LEU A 9 -6.67 -1.17 -5.47
C LEU A 9 -5.78 -1.67 -4.34
N SER A 10 -6.34 -2.07 -3.19
CA SER A 10 -5.55 -2.63 -2.08
C SER A 10 -4.83 -3.91 -2.46
N ILE A 11 -5.46 -4.76 -3.28
CA ILE A 11 -4.83 -5.97 -3.82
C ILE A 11 -3.69 -5.58 -4.76
N LEU A 12 -3.89 -4.61 -5.66
CA LEU A 12 -2.83 -4.14 -6.55
C LEU A 12 -1.64 -3.57 -5.78
N VAL A 13 -1.87 -2.83 -4.69
CA VAL A 13 -0.79 -2.33 -3.83
C VAL A 13 -0.02 -3.48 -3.21
N VAL A 14 -0.69 -4.48 -2.65
CA VAL A 14 -0.03 -5.67 -2.08
C VAL A 14 0.79 -6.41 -3.14
N LEU A 15 0.22 -6.60 -4.34
CA LEU A 15 0.93 -7.25 -5.45
C LEU A 15 2.16 -6.46 -5.87
N PHE A 16 2.07 -5.13 -5.94
CA PHE A 16 3.22 -4.27 -6.24
C PHE A 16 4.35 -4.47 -5.21
N PHE A 17 4.06 -4.49 -3.91
CA PHE A 17 5.07 -4.80 -2.90
C PHE A 17 5.58 -6.25 -3.00
N GLY A 18 4.72 -7.19 -3.38
CA GLY A 18 5.11 -8.57 -3.64
C GLY A 18 6.10 -8.73 -4.80
N LEU A 19 6.07 -7.84 -5.80
CA LEU A 19 6.99 -7.90 -6.94
C LEU A 19 8.45 -7.68 -6.54
N PHE A 20 8.73 -7.05 -5.40
CA PHE A 20 10.10 -6.91 -4.90
C PHE A 20 10.77 -8.26 -4.59
N ILE A 21 10.02 -9.36 -4.50
CA ILE A 21 10.61 -10.70 -4.39
C ILE A 21 11.49 -11.05 -5.60
N ILE A 22 11.26 -10.41 -6.75
CA ILE A 22 12.07 -10.58 -7.96
C ILE A 22 13.50 -10.06 -7.73
N GLU A 23 13.71 -9.10 -6.83
CA GLU A 23 15.05 -8.64 -6.47
C GLU A 23 15.89 -9.74 -5.81
N GLY A 24 15.25 -10.78 -5.27
CA GLY A 24 15.91 -11.97 -4.72
C GLY A 24 16.78 -12.75 -5.72
N PHE A 25 16.65 -12.47 -7.03
CA PHE A 25 17.52 -13.03 -8.06
C PHE A 25 18.81 -12.22 -8.28
N SER A 26 18.96 -11.04 -7.68
CA SER A 26 20.16 -10.22 -7.81
C SER A 26 21.32 -10.80 -6.97
N PRO A 27 22.56 -10.86 -7.50
CA PRO A 27 23.74 -11.28 -6.74
C PRO A 27 24.06 -10.40 -5.53
N THR A 28 23.56 -9.16 -5.52
CA THR A 28 23.78 -8.20 -4.42
C THR A 28 22.67 -8.22 -3.38
N PHE A 29 21.62 -9.01 -3.57
CA PHE A 29 20.47 -9.07 -2.66
C PHE A 29 20.80 -9.93 -1.45
N THR A 30 20.69 -9.36 -0.26
CA THR A 30 21.03 -10.06 0.98
C THR A 30 19.80 -10.72 1.61
N LEU A 31 20.05 -11.59 2.60
CA LEU A 31 18.99 -12.14 3.43
C LEU A 31 18.26 -11.04 4.21
N ALA A 32 18.97 -10.00 4.63
CA ALA A 32 18.36 -8.86 5.33
C ALA A 32 17.36 -8.13 4.41
N ASP A 33 17.73 -7.90 3.15
CA ASP A 33 16.84 -7.28 2.16
C ASP A 33 15.59 -8.14 1.93
N SER A 34 15.76 -9.46 1.81
CA SER A 34 14.64 -10.42 1.69
C SER A 34 13.65 -10.28 2.84
N VAL A 35 14.16 -10.27 4.08
CA VAL A 35 13.35 -10.18 5.30
C VAL A 35 12.64 -8.83 5.38
N SER A 36 13.32 -7.73 5.04
CA SER A 36 12.73 -6.39 5.02
C SER A 36 11.59 -6.27 4.00
N HIS A 37 11.77 -6.78 2.78
CA HIS A 37 10.73 -6.78 1.76
C HIS A 37 9.54 -7.68 2.13
N LEU A 38 9.82 -8.87 2.67
CA LEU A 38 8.77 -9.78 3.15
C LEU A 38 7.98 -9.14 4.30
N ALA A 39 8.66 -8.57 5.30
CA ALA A 39 8.02 -7.90 6.43
C ALA A 39 7.13 -6.74 5.97
N LEU A 40 7.63 -5.89 5.07
CA LEU A 40 6.85 -4.78 4.51
C LEU A 40 5.61 -5.29 3.76
N THR A 41 5.77 -6.31 2.91
CA THR A 41 4.67 -6.91 2.16
C THR A 41 3.60 -7.50 3.09
N LEU A 42 4.01 -8.19 4.16
CA LEU A 42 3.09 -8.76 5.15
C LEU A 42 2.36 -7.67 5.95
N ILE A 43 3.05 -6.57 6.30
CA ILE A 43 2.42 -5.42 6.96
C ILE A 43 1.35 -4.80 6.05
N VAL A 44 1.69 -4.55 4.78
CA VAL A 44 0.74 -3.98 3.81
C VAL A 44 -0.43 -4.93 3.56
N LEU A 45 -0.19 -6.24 3.48
CA LEU A 45 -1.24 -7.27 3.36
C LEU A 45 -2.16 -7.27 4.59
N ALA A 46 -1.61 -7.20 5.80
CA ALA A 46 -2.41 -7.15 7.03
C ALA A 46 -3.29 -5.90 7.08
N ILE A 47 -2.75 -4.75 6.65
CA ILE A 47 -3.51 -3.49 6.53
C ILE A 47 -4.62 -3.64 5.48
N ALA A 48 -4.33 -4.23 4.32
CA ALA A 48 -5.31 -4.48 3.25
C ALA A 48 -6.46 -5.38 3.70
N VAL A 49 -6.16 -6.53 4.31
CA VAL A 49 -7.20 -7.44 4.80
C VAL A 49 -7.98 -6.80 5.97
N GLY A 50 -7.28 -6.11 6.87
CA GLY A 50 -7.89 -5.40 8.00
C GLY A 50 -8.83 -4.28 7.55
N SER A 51 -8.48 -3.54 6.50
CA SER A 51 -9.31 -2.47 5.95
C SER A 51 -10.61 -2.98 5.33
N TRP A 52 -10.69 -4.26 4.92
CA TRP A 52 -11.94 -4.82 4.40
C TRP A 52 -13.02 -4.97 5.46
N LYS A 53 -12.62 -5.18 6.72
CA LYS A 53 -13.51 -5.27 7.88
C LYS A 53 -13.67 -3.93 8.59
N TRP A 54 -12.59 -3.14 8.67
CA TRP A 54 -12.56 -1.83 9.31
C TRP A 54 -12.05 -0.75 8.34
N PRO A 55 -12.85 -0.39 7.31
CA PRO A 55 -12.42 0.49 6.22
C PRO A 55 -11.92 1.84 6.71
N LYS A 56 -12.58 2.46 7.70
CA LYS A 56 -12.13 3.74 8.27
C LYS A 56 -10.72 3.65 8.86
N VAL A 57 -10.44 2.63 9.67
CA VAL A 57 -9.16 2.49 10.38
C VAL A 57 -8.05 2.11 9.40
N GLY A 58 -8.29 1.07 8.59
CA GLY A 58 -7.32 0.63 7.58
C GLY A 58 -7.04 1.69 6.51
N GLY A 59 -8.05 2.50 6.15
CA GLY A 59 -7.88 3.62 5.24
C GLY A 59 -6.89 4.66 5.75
N TRP A 60 -6.93 5.01 7.04
CA TRP A 60 -5.95 5.93 7.62
C TRP A 60 -4.52 5.37 7.63
N PHE A 61 -4.35 4.06 7.84
CA PHE A 61 -3.04 3.42 7.70
C PHE A 61 -2.50 3.53 6.27
N PHE A 62 -3.33 3.28 5.25
CA PHE A 62 -2.94 3.48 3.85
C PHE A 62 -2.63 4.95 3.53
N VAL A 63 -3.43 5.90 4.02
CA VAL A 63 -3.13 7.34 3.86
C VAL A 63 -1.76 7.68 4.45
N GLY A 64 -1.48 7.23 5.68
CA GLY A 64 -0.19 7.42 6.32
C GLY A 64 0.96 6.80 5.53
N LEU A 65 0.80 5.57 5.05
CA LEU A 65 1.79 4.92 4.18
C LEU A 65 2.00 5.66 2.86
N GLY A 66 0.94 6.18 2.23
CA GLY A 66 1.04 6.93 0.99
C GLY A 66 1.82 8.24 1.17
N ILE A 67 1.58 8.96 2.27
CA ILE A 67 2.35 10.14 2.65
C ILE A 67 3.81 9.77 2.93
N LEU A 68 4.04 8.70 3.70
CA LEU A 68 5.37 8.22 4.05
C LEU A 68 6.18 7.86 2.80
N PHE A 69 5.61 7.10 1.87
CA PHE A 69 6.26 6.78 0.60
C PHE A 69 6.47 8.02 -0.25
N GLY A 70 5.49 8.93 -0.32
CA GLY A 70 5.66 10.21 -1.00
C GLY A 70 6.87 10.99 -0.48
N PHE A 71 7.09 10.99 0.85
CA PHE A 71 8.24 11.61 1.49
C PHE A 71 9.56 10.88 1.19
N PHE A 72 9.61 9.55 1.33
CA PHE A 72 10.82 8.77 1.06
C PHE A 72 11.29 8.86 -0.40
N PHE A 73 10.35 8.95 -1.34
CA PHE A 73 10.63 9.07 -2.76
C PHE A 73 10.65 10.53 -3.25
N THR A 74 10.78 11.52 -2.36
CA THR A 74 10.93 12.93 -2.75
C THR A 74 12.07 13.20 -3.75
N PRO A 75 13.24 12.51 -3.71
CA PRO A 75 14.28 12.70 -4.73
C PRO A 75 13.83 12.23 -6.13
N PHE A 76 12.82 11.36 -6.19
CA PHE A 76 12.26 10.79 -7.40
C PHE A 76 10.77 11.13 -7.47
N LEU A 77 10.45 12.42 -7.68
CA LEU A 77 9.08 12.96 -7.60
C LEU A 77 8.03 12.06 -8.31
N TRP A 78 8.36 11.55 -9.50
CA TRP A 78 7.50 10.65 -10.26
C TRP A 78 7.22 9.32 -9.54
N ALA A 79 8.25 8.70 -8.96
CA ALA A 79 8.11 7.47 -8.18
C ALA A 79 7.28 7.73 -6.91
N GLY A 80 7.51 8.86 -6.23
CA GLY A 80 6.74 9.26 -5.06
C GLY A 80 5.26 9.50 -5.39
N LEU A 81 4.96 10.14 -6.53
CA LEU A 81 3.59 10.36 -6.99
C LEU A 81 2.90 9.05 -7.38
N ILE A 82 3.60 8.14 -8.05
CA ILE A 82 3.01 6.86 -8.47
C ILE A 82 2.81 5.95 -7.26
N ILE A 83 3.88 5.65 -6.52
CA ILE A 83 3.83 4.71 -5.39
C ILE A 83 3.03 5.32 -4.25
N GLY A 84 3.45 6.50 -3.76
CA GLY A 84 2.78 7.18 -2.66
C GLY A 84 1.36 7.60 -3.00
N GLY A 85 1.13 8.12 -4.21
CA GLY A 85 -0.20 8.55 -4.65
C GLY A 85 -1.19 7.41 -4.78
N ILE A 86 -0.83 6.27 -5.37
CA ILE A 86 -1.73 5.10 -5.47
C ILE A 86 -2.08 4.57 -4.08
N VAL A 87 -1.09 4.48 -3.19
CA VAL A 87 -1.28 4.03 -1.80
C VAL A 87 -2.19 5.01 -1.04
N PHE A 88 -1.97 6.31 -1.20
CA PHE A 88 -2.81 7.36 -0.60
C PHE A 88 -4.25 7.31 -1.10
N VAL A 89 -4.46 7.24 -2.42
CA VAL A 89 -5.80 7.17 -3.04
C VAL A 89 -6.55 5.93 -2.56
N THR A 90 -5.87 4.79 -2.48
CA THR A 90 -6.43 3.55 -1.91
C THR A 90 -6.93 3.79 -0.48
N GLY A 91 -6.12 4.44 0.36
CA GLY A 91 -6.50 4.79 1.73
C GLY A 91 -7.67 5.76 1.81
N ALA A 92 -7.65 6.82 1.01
CA ALA A 92 -8.73 7.81 0.96
C ALA A 92 -10.07 7.15 0.59
N LEU A 93 -10.08 6.22 -0.38
CA LEU A 93 -11.28 5.48 -0.75
C LEU A 93 -11.81 4.60 0.39
N PHE A 94 -10.94 3.93 1.14
CA PHE A 94 -11.34 3.18 2.34
C PHE A 94 -11.89 4.09 3.45
N VAL A 95 -11.30 5.26 3.66
CA VAL A 95 -11.83 6.24 4.62
C VAL A 95 -13.24 6.69 4.22
N LEU A 96 -13.43 7.05 2.95
CA LEU A 96 -14.72 7.47 2.40
C LEU A 96 -15.78 6.36 2.49
N GLU A 97 -15.40 5.11 2.21
CA GLU A 97 -16.23 3.92 2.42
C GLU A 97 -16.62 3.79 3.90
N GLY A 98 -15.67 3.93 4.81
CA GLY A 98 -15.88 3.77 6.25
C GLY A 98 -16.81 4.81 6.87
N PHE A 99 -16.81 6.04 6.34
CA PHE A 99 -17.78 7.07 6.74
C PHE A 99 -19.15 6.92 6.05
N LYS A 100 -19.32 5.92 5.16
CA LYS A 100 -20.54 5.72 4.36
C LYS A 100 -20.94 6.95 3.53
N ILE A 101 -19.98 7.83 3.23
CA ILE A 101 -20.20 9.04 2.43
C ILE A 101 -20.54 8.64 0.99
N LEU A 102 -20.00 7.50 0.54
CA LEU A 102 -20.22 6.93 -0.79
C LEU A 102 -20.86 5.54 -0.63
N LYS A 103 -22.19 5.48 -0.51
CA LYS A 103 -22.95 4.23 -0.63
C LYS A 103 -23.27 3.96 -2.10
#